data_AF-A0A0A1TCI4-F1
#
_entry.id   AF-A0A0A1TCI4-F1
#
_cell.length_a   1.000
_cell.length_b   1.000
_cell.length_c   1.000
_cell.angle_alpha   90.00
_cell.angle_beta   90.00
_cell.angle_gamma   90.00
#
_symmetry.space_group_name_H-M   'P 1'
#
loop_
_entity.id
_entity.type
_entity.pdbx_description
1 polymer ?
#
loop_
_entity_poly.entity_id
_entity_poly.type
_entity_poly.pdbx_seq_one_letter_code
_entity_poly.pdbx_strand_id
1 'polypeptide(L)'
;MPSHSTAPQACGVWTSACALQIPENAIPSFLSFSLSDRTTAFQNLLYHHKIITTVSDSSFSSSHFSQPPTTPPSPRSHKTSTVFKMVADALVYHPSVAHYLRFVATTVGRDKVLRLIQYFARFYSWYLLRTNATTASINPWDAVKKQLGLARKVMRFGKNIEHVKAAAVAADAKSMDPVLRYAAIGRQLGYAGYLTFDALTLPDAIGFRKSPSTKTFTQQAQRFWAMGITFSIAAQLYTLYTLKQREQRIDRKDGEGVVESKRIKIERATSQLQLLSDFADLTIPTSGLGWTNFDDGFIGLAGTLSSAIGIYNQWRKTT
;
A
#
# COMPACT_ATOMS: atom_id res chain seq x y z
N MET A 1 -49.43 5.43 27.20
CA MET A 1 -48.55 5.83 28.31
C MET A 1 -47.80 4.61 28.80
N PRO A 2 -46.52 4.74 29.16
CA PRO A 2 -45.51 3.68 29.07
C PRO A 2 -45.10 3.11 30.43
N SER A 3 -44.43 1.95 30.42
CA SER A 3 -43.60 1.50 31.55
C SER A 3 -42.33 0.78 31.06
N HIS A 4 -41.25 1.56 31.10
CA HIS A 4 -39.85 1.24 31.43
C HIS A 4 -39.16 -0.04 30.92
N SER A 5 -38.33 0.15 29.87
CA SER A 5 -36.86 0.03 29.89
C SER A 5 -36.19 -0.67 31.08
N THR A 6 -35.38 -1.71 30.80
CA THR A 6 -34.03 -1.86 31.40
C THR A 6 -33.11 -2.62 30.44
N ALA A 7 -31.99 -1.99 30.09
CA ALA A 7 -30.84 -2.58 29.41
C ALA A 7 -29.91 -3.26 30.43
N PRO A 8 -29.11 -4.28 30.06
CA PRO A 8 -27.99 -4.69 30.87
C PRO A 8 -26.75 -3.86 30.55
N GLN A 9 -26.23 -3.22 31.59
CA GLN A 9 -24.91 -2.60 31.67
C GLN A 9 -23.81 -3.65 31.42
N ALA A 10 -22.87 -3.34 30.52
CA ALA A 10 -21.56 -3.95 30.51
C ALA A 10 -20.53 -2.83 30.52
N CYS A 11 -20.11 -2.44 31.72
CA CYS A 11 -19.01 -1.51 31.96
C CYS A 11 -17.83 -2.30 32.55
N GLY A 12 -16.68 -2.17 31.91
CA GLY A 12 -15.35 -2.25 32.52
C GLY A 12 -14.90 -3.62 33.05
N VAL A 13 -13.96 -4.26 32.34
CA VAL A 13 -12.61 -4.62 32.84
C VAL A 13 -11.80 -5.13 31.63
N TRP A 14 -11.14 -4.24 30.88
CA TRP A 14 -9.91 -4.52 30.10
C TRP A 14 -9.16 -3.20 29.89
N THR A 15 -8.88 -2.50 31.00
CA THR A 15 -7.92 -1.40 31.06
C THR A 15 -6.77 -1.83 31.95
N SER A 16 -5.80 -2.54 31.37
CA SER A 16 -4.36 -2.51 31.70
C SER A 16 -3.66 -3.75 31.12
N ALA A 17 -2.98 -3.58 29.97
CA ALA A 17 -1.66 -4.17 29.70
C ALA A 17 -1.20 -3.85 28.27
N CYS A 18 0.03 -3.33 28.15
CA CYS A 18 0.77 -3.03 26.93
C CYS A 18 0.27 -1.86 26.06
N ALA A 19 0.50 -0.64 26.57
CA ALA A 19 0.80 0.50 25.71
C ALA A 19 2.06 0.17 24.88
N LEU A 20 1.88 -0.20 23.60
CA LEU A 20 2.96 -0.21 22.64
C LEU A 20 3.26 1.24 22.31
N GLN A 21 4.36 1.76 22.85
CA GLN A 21 4.88 3.08 22.50
C GLN A 21 5.26 3.07 21.01
N ILE A 22 4.36 3.50 20.14
CA ILE A 22 4.69 3.83 18.75
C ILE A 22 5.48 5.14 18.83
N PRO A 23 6.72 5.22 18.31
CA PRO A 23 7.46 6.47 18.31
C PRO A 23 6.69 7.53 17.50
N GLU A 24 6.50 8.72 18.08
CA GLU A 24 5.83 9.88 17.46
C GLU A 24 6.46 10.32 16.13
N ASN A 25 7.64 9.77 15.80
CA ASN A 25 8.35 10.02 14.54
C ASN A 25 7.90 9.09 13.40
N ALA A 26 6.86 8.27 13.58
CA ALA A 26 6.44 7.23 12.63
C ALA A 26 5.33 7.65 11.65
N ILE A 27 4.87 8.90 11.66
CA ILE A 27 3.94 9.42 10.66
C ILE A 27 4.73 10.21 9.63
N PRO A 28 4.85 9.76 8.36
CA PRO A 28 5.46 10.59 7.33
C PRO A 28 4.67 11.88 7.20
N SER A 29 5.38 13.02 7.24
CA SER A 29 4.87 14.39 7.23
C SER A 29 3.95 14.76 6.05
N PHE A 30 3.74 13.83 5.11
CA PHE A 30 2.80 13.94 4.01
C PHE A 30 1.33 13.68 4.41
N LEU A 31 1.08 13.02 5.54
CA LEU A 31 -0.28 12.73 6.02
C LEU A 31 -0.91 13.89 6.82
N SER A 32 -0.14 14.92 7.18
CA SER A 32 -0.61 16.08 7.96
C SER A 32 -1.07 17.27 7.11
N PHE A 33 -1.27 17.09 5.80
CA PHE A 33 -1.78 18.18 4.94
C PHE A 33 -3.29 18.39 5.15
N SER A 34 -3.61 19.46 5.87
CA SER A 34 -4.95 19.98 6.16
C SER A 34 -5.81 20.11 4.89
N LEU A 35 -7.10 19.78 5.01
CA LEU A 35 -8.08 19.77 3.91
C LEU A 35 -8.26 21.14 3.22
N SER A 36 -7.79 22.25 3.80
CA SER A 36 -7.94 23.60 3.23
C SER A 36 -6.99 23.89 2.06
N ASP A 37 -5.87 23.16 1.92
CA ASP A 37 -4.86 23.44 0.88
C ASP A 37 -5.14 22.77 -0.48
N ARG A 38 -6.15 21.89 -0.56
CA ARG A 38 -6.42 21.11 -1.78
C ARG A 38 -7.13 21.90 -2.87
N THR A 39 -7.87 22.95 -2.53
CA THR A 39 -8.55 23.80 -3.52
C THR A 39 -7.58 24.74 -4.24
N THR A 40 -6.61 25.31 -3.51
CA THR A 40 -5.67 26.29 -4.07
C THR A 40 -4.60 25.63 -4.93
N ALA A 41 -4.09 24.46 -4.54
CA ALA A 41 -3.09 23.73 -5.31
C ALA A 41 -3.65 23.16 -6.63
N PHE A 42 -4.91 22.67 -6.63
CA PHE A 42 -5.54 22.13 -7.82
C PHE A 42 -6.02 23.24 -8.78
N GLN A 43 -6.48 24.39 -8.26
CA GLN A 43 -6.76 25.57 -9.08
C GLN A 43 -5.50 26.14 -9.73
N ASN A 44 -4.37 26.21 -9.00
CA ASN A 44 -3.10 26.66 -9.57
C ASN A 44 -2.55 25.68 -10.63
N LEU A 45 -2.70 24.37 -10.43
CA LEU A 45 -2.30 23.39 -11.45
C LEU A 45 -3.15 23.50 -12.73
N LEU A 46 -4.46 23.72 -12.60
CA LEU A 46 -5.36 23.93 -13.74
C LEU A 46 -5.11 25.28 -14.44
N TYR A 47 -4.74 26.33 -13.69
CA TYR A 47 -4.35 27.62 -14.27
C TYR A 47 -3.06 27.51 -15.08
N HIS A 48 -2.05 26.79 -14.57
CA HIS A 48 -0.79 26.58 -15.27
C HIS A 48 -0.91 25.65 -16.48
N HIS A 49 -1.79 24.64 -16.42
CA HIS A 49 -2.03 23.77 -17.58
C HIS A 49 -2.76 24.51 -18.73
N LYS A 50 -3.64 25.47 -18.42
CA LYS A 50 -4.28 26.33 -19.43
C LYS A 50 -3.27 27.24 -20.15
N ILE A 51 -2.28 27.76 -19.43
CA ILE A 51 -1.21 28.61 -20.01
C ILE A 51 -0.31 27.80 -20.96
N ILE A 52 -0.01 26.55 -20.62
CA ILE A 52 0.85 25.70 -21.47
C ILE A 52 0.13 25.30 -22.77
N THR A 53 -1.18 25.05 -22.73
CA THR A 53 -1.95 24.73 -23.94
C THR A 53 -2.17 25.93 -24.85
N THR A 54 -2.32 27.17 -24.34
CA THR A 54 -2.48 28.36 -25.20
C THR A 54 -1.19 28.82 -25.89
N VAL A 55 -0.02 28.39 -25.41
CA VAL A 55 1.27 28.71 -26.07
C VAL A 55 1.58 27.75 -27.22
N SER A 56 0.96 26.56 -27.28
CA SER A 56 1.21 25.59 -28.34
C SER A 56 0.38 25.81 -29.62
N ASP A 57 -0.73 26.56 -29.55
CA ASP A 57 -1.64 26.77 -30.69
C ASP A 57 -1.37 28.05 -31.52
N SER A 58 -0.43 28.91 -31.10
CA SER A 58 -0.13 30.17 -31.80
C SER A 58 1.00 30.09 -32.83
N SER A 59 1.50 28.88 -33.15
CA SER A 59 2.64 28.68 -34.05
C SER A 59 2.25 28.26 -35.47
N PHE A 60 1.24 28.88 -36.09
CA PHE A 60 1.04 28.77 -37.54
C PHE A 60 0.19 29.92 -38.10
N SER A 61 0.78 31.08 -38.36
CA SER A 61 0.34 31.98 -39.44
C SER A 61 1.40 33.05 -39.70
N SER A 62 1.85 33.11 -40.95
CA SER A 62 2.81 34.06 -41.49
C SER A 62 2.10 35.34 -41.97
N SER A 63 2.42 36.51 -41.40
CA SER A 63 2.36 37.82 -42.10
C SER A 63 2.93 38.97 -41.24
N HIS A 64 3.81 39.77 -41.86
CA HIS A 64 4.31 41.12 -41.53
C HIS A 64 3.86 41.81 -40.21
N PHE A 65 4.82 42.13 -39.32
CA PHE A 65 4.87 43.43 -38.62
C PHE A 65 6.23 43.65 -37.90
N SER A 66 6.83 44.82 -38.14
CA SER A 66 7.81 45.64 -37.39
C SER A 66 8.68 45.04 -36.26
N GLN A 67 9.98 45.34 -36.29
CA GLN A 67 10.95 45.08 -35.21
C GLN A 67 10.52 45.70 -33.87
N PRO A 68 10.65 44.99 -32.72
CA PRO A 68 10.45 45.59 -31.41
C PRO A 68 11.71 46.38 -30.96
N PRO A 69 11.55 47.43 -30.13
CA PRO A 69 12.67 48.25 -29.68
C PRO A 69 13.61 47.47 -28.76
N THR A 70 14.91 47.58 -29.01
CA THR A 70 15.98 47.09 -28.15
C THR A 70 16.02 47.89 -26.85
N THR A 71 15.24 47.48 -25.86
CA THR A 71 15.41 47.91 -24.47
C THR A 71 16.08 46.78 -23.68
N PRO A 72 17.18 47.03 -22.97
CA PRO A 72 17.82 46.00 -22.16
C PRO A 72 16.87 45.57 -21.03
N PRO A 73 16.75 44.27 -20.74
CA PRO A 73 15.87 43.79 -19.68
C PRO A 73 16.29 44.38 -18.33
N SER A 74 15.32 44.86 -17.55
CA SER A 74 15.58 45.47 -16.25
C SER A 74 16.25 44.46 -15.28
N PRO A 75 17.21 44.89 -14.44
CA PRO A 75 17.96 44.00 -13.54
C PRO A 75 17.11 43.29 -12.48
N ARG A 76 15.84 43.69 -12.32
CA ARG A 76 14.86 43.06 -11.43
C ARG A 76 14.25 41.78 -12.04
N SER A 77 14.13 41.71 -13.38
CA SER A 77 13.62 40.52 -14.10
C SER A 77 14.57 39.32 -14.00
N HIS A 78 15.88 39.56 -14.16
CA HIS A 78 16.90 38.51 -14.08
C HIS A 78 17.01 37.87 -12.68
N LYS A 79 16.87 38.65 -11.61
CA LYS A 79 16.93 38.13 -10.23
C LYS A 79 15.77 37.19 -9.93
N THR A 80 14.55 37.54 -10.34
CA THR A 80 13.36 36.72 -10.11
C THR A 80 13.43 35.40 -10.89
N SER A 81 13.84 35.44 -12.16
CA SER A 81 14.04 34.23 -12.96
C SER A 81 15.11 33.29 -12.38
N THR A 82 16.19 33.86 -11.85
CA THR A 82 17.27 33.10 -11.22
C THR A 82 16.84 32.44 -9.90
N VAL A 83 16.05 33.15 -9.08
CA VAL A 83 15.51 32.59 -7.82
C VAL A 83 14.51 31.47 -8.08
N PHE A 84 13.60 31.64 -9.05
CA PHE A 84 12.69 30.55 -9.45
C PHE A 84 13.44 29.32 -9.97
N LYS A 85 14.49 29.52 -10.76
CA LYS A 85 15.35 28.44 -11.24
C LYS A 85 16.09 27.74 -10.10
N MET A 86 16.65 28.49 -9.16
CA MET A 86 17.33 27.94 -7.98
C MET A 86 16.38 27.15 -7.05
N VAL A 87 15.15 27.64 -6.84
CA VAL A 87 14.14 26.93 -6.03
C VAL A 87 13.65 25.68 -6.76
N ALA A 88 13.44 25.75 -8.08
CA ALA A 88 13.09 24.58 -8.89
C ALA A 88 14.21 23.54 -8.90
N ASP A 89 15.47 23.94 -9.08
CA ASP A 89 16.63 23.05 -9.02
C ASP A 89 16.78 22.42 -7.62
N ALA A 90 16.63 23.20 -6.55
CA ALA A 90 16.68 22.67 -5.19
C ALA A 90 15.57 21.64 -4.91
N LEU A 91 14.36 21.84 -5.45
CA LEU A 91 13.25 20.90 -5.31
C LEU A 91 13.45 19.64 -6.17
N VAL A 92 13.95 19.79 -7.40
CA VAL A 92 14.20 18.70 -8.36
C VAL A 92 15.34 17.79 -7.90
N TYR A 93 16.42 18.36 -7.35
CA TYR A 93 17.57 17.60 -6.85
C TYR A 93 17.44 17.19 -5.38
N HIS A 94 16.29 17.43 -4.75
CA HIS A 94 16.09 17.03 -3.36
C HIS A 94 16.08 15.48 -3.24
N PRO A 95 16.83 14.89 -2.29
CA PRO A 95 16.91 13.43 -2.12
C PRO A 95 15.55 12.73 -1.97
N SER A 96 14.53 13.42 -1.44
CA SER A 96 13.17 12.88 -1.34
C SER A 96 12.50 12.65 -2.70
N VAL A 97 12.81 13.45 -3.72
CA VAL A 97 12.27 13.27 -5.07
C VAL A 97 12.87 12.03 -5.70
N ALA A 98 14.19 11.84 -5.60
CA ALA A 98 14.86 10.62 -6.06
C ALA A 98 14.28 9.37 -5.37
N HIS A 99 14.03 9.47 -4.06
CA HIS A 99 13.43 8.39 -3.26
C HIS A 99 12.01 8.05 -3.73
N TYR A 100 11.17 9.06 -3.91
CA TYR A 100 9.82 8.90 -4.44
C TYR A 100 9.80 8.28 -5.85
N LEU A 101 10.69 8.74 -6.73
CA LEU A 101 10.82 8.21 -8.09
C LEU A 101 11.19 6.73 -8.09
N ARG A 102 12.14 6.31 -7.25
CA ARG A 102 12.49 4.89 -7.08
C ARG A 102 11.31 4.06 -6.58
N PHE A 103 10.52 4.60 -5.66
CA PHE A 103 9.34 3.91 -5.14
C PHE A 103 8.26 3.72 -6.20
N VAL A 104 7.88 4.81 -6.89
CA VAL A 104 6.82 4.80 -7.90
C VAL A 104 7.23 4.07 -9.18
N ALA A 105 8.54 4.02 -9.50
CA ALA A 105 9.05 3.23 -10.60
C ALA A 105 8.76 1.73 -10.44
N THR A 106 8.61 1.24 -9.21
CA THR A 106 8.25 -0.17 -8.97
C THR A 106 6.74 -0.42 -9.10
N THR A 107 6.37 -1.51 -9.78
CA THR A 107 4.97 -1.97 -9.82
C THR A 107 4.47 -2.32 -8.41
N VAL A 108 5.35 -2.80 -7.53
CA VAL A 108 5.01 -3.12 -6.13
C VAL A 108 4.63 -1.87 -5.34
N GLY A 109 5.40 -0.78 -5.45
CA GLY A 109 5.10 0.48 -4.76
C GLY A 109 3.73 1.03 -5.19
N ARG A 110 3.50 1.11 -6.51
CA ARG A 110 2.21 1.54 -7.06
C ARG A 110 1.05 0.64 -6.63
N ASP A 111 1.19 -0.69 -6.70
CA ASP A 111 0.15 -1.63 -6.26
C ASP A 111 -0.25 -1.41 -4.80
N LYS A 112 0.72 -1.21 -3.89
CA LYS A 112 0.44 -1.01 -2.46
C LYS A 112 -0.29 0.30 -2.18
N VAL A 113 0.06 1.39 -2.88
CA VAL A 113 -0.67 2.67 -2.78
C VAL A 113 -2.11 2.53 -3.30
N LEU A 114 -2.29 1.90 -4.46
CA LEU A 114 -3.64 1.66 -4.98
C LEU A 114 -4.44 0.75 -4.04
N ARG A 115 -3.81 -0.25 -3.41
CA ARG A 115 -4.46 -1.15 -2.43
C ARG A 115 -4.94 -0.35 -1.23
N LEU A 116 -4.11 0.53 -0.69
CA LEU A 116 -4.47 1.39 0.45
C LEU A 116 -5.75 2.18 0.14
N ILE A 117 -5.77 2.90 -0.99
CA ILE A 117 -6.92 3.72 -1.39
C ILE A 117 -8.16 2.85 -1.64
N GLN A 118 -7.98 1.71 -2.31
CA GLN A 118 -9.07 0.76 -2.60
C GLN A 118 -9.73 0.22 -1.33
N TYR A 119 -8.94 -0.21 -0.34
CA TYR A 119 -9.47 -0.78 0.90
C TYR A 119 -10.02 0.29 1.85
N PHE A 120 -9.44 1.49 1.85
CA PHE A 120 -10.04 2.63 2.53
C PHE A 120 -11.40 2.98 1.92
N ALA A 121 -11.51 3.02 0.58
CA ALA A 121 -12.78 3.22 -0.11
C ALA A 121 -13.82 2.14 0.20
N ARG A 122 -13.39 0.88 0.39
CA ARG A 122 -14.26 -0.21 0.87
C ARG A 122 -14.81 0.08 2.27
N PHE A 123 -13.94 0.44 3.22
CA PHE A 123 -14.36 0.81 4.57
C PHE A 123 -15.31 2.01 4.55
N TYR A 124 -14.97 3.05 3.80
CA TYR A 124 -15.74 4.30 3.82
C TYR A 124 -17.11 4.16 3.13
N SER A 125 -17.20 3.38 2.05
CA SER A 125 -18.49 2.99 1.45
C SER A 125 -19.39 2.26 2.47
N TRP A 126 -18.82 1.31 3.23
CA TRP A 126 -19.55 0.63 4.30
C TRP A 126 -19.97 1.57 5.43
N TYR A 127 -19.10 2.51 5.83
CA TYR A 127 -19.39 3.50 6.87
C TYR A 127 -20.57 4.40 6.47
N LEU A 128 -20.55 4.95 5.25
CA LEU A 128 -21.62 5.80 4.73
C LEU A 128 -22.97 5.06 4.66
N LEU A 129 -22.95 3.78 4.29
CA LEU A 129 -24.15 2.94 4.28
C LEU A 129 -24.71 2.74 5.69
N ARG A 130 -23.85 2.61 6.71
CA ARG A 130 -24.27 2.49 8.12
C ARG A 130 -24.81 3.78 8.72
N THR A 131 -24.40 4.95 8.20
CA THR A 131 -24.88 6.25 8.65
C THR A 131 -26.09 6.77 7.84
N ASN A 132 -26.76 5.90 7.06
CA ASN A 132 -27.89 6.27 6.19
C ASN A 132 -27.57 7.42 5.22
N ALA A 133 -26.34 7.47 4.72
CA ALA A 133 -25.96 8.48 3.72
C ALA A 133 -26.64 8.21 2.38
N THR A 134 -26.77 9.24 1.54
CA THR A 134 -27.43 9.11 0.24
C THR A 134 -26.60 8.26 -0.73
N THR A 135 -27.25 7.56 -1.65
CA THR A 135 -26.59 6.76 -2.70
C THR A 135 -25.58 7.59 -3.51
N ALA A 136 -25.87 8.88 -3.72
CA ALA A 136 -24.97 9.82 -4.39
C ALA A 136 -23.61 9.99 -3.67
N SER A 137 -23.59 9.86 -2.33
CA SER A 137 -22.37 9.92 -1.54
C SER A 137 -21.59 8.59 -1.52
N ILE A 138 -22.27 7.45 -1.67
CA ILE A 138 -21.68 6.11 -1.60
C ILE A 138 -21.07 5.71 -2.96
N ASN A 139 -21.77 5.99 -4.06
CA ASN A 139 -21.39 5.57 -5.41
C ASN A 139 -19.95 5.94 -5.82
N PRO A 140 -19.42 7.14 -5.51
CA PRO A 140 -18.03 7.48 -5.83
C PRO A 140 -17.02 6.53 -5.17
N TRP A 141 -17.24 6.14 -3.91
CA TRP A 141 -16.34 5.25 -3.18
C TRP A 141 -16.41 3.82 -3.70
N ASP A 142 -17.60 3.35 -4.08
CA ASP A 142 -17.76 2.07 -4.75
C ASP A 142 -17.10 2.05 -6.13
N ALA A 143 -17.17 3.15 -6.88
CA ALA A 143 -16.45 3.31 -8.14
C ALA A 143 -14.93 3.24 -7.93
N VAL A 144 -14.38 3.98 -6.96
CA VAL A 144 -12.96 3.92 -6.60
C VAL A 144 -12.53 2.50 -6.22
N LYS A 145 -13.29 1.85 -5.33
CA LYS A 145 -13.06 0.46 -4.91
C LYS A 145 -12.99 -0.49 -6.12
N LYS A 146 -13.94 -0.37 -7.07
CA LYS A 146 -14.02 -1.22 -8.25
C LYS A 146 -12.90 -0.95 -9.26
N GLN A 147 -12.68 0.32 -9.61
CA GLN A 147 -11.71 0.73 -10.62
C GLN A 147 -10.27 0.47 -10.17
N LEU A 148 -9.93 0.81 -8.92
CA LEU A 148 -8.59 0.53 -8.39
C LEU A 148 -8.36 -0.97 -8.20
N GLY A 149 -9.39 -1.72 -7.80
CA GLY A 149 -9.32 -3.18 -7.75
C GLY A 149 -8.98 -3.79 -9.12
N LEU A 150 -9.63 -3.29 -10.18
CA LEU A 150 -9.35 -3.74 -11.55
C LEU A 150 -7.95 -3.32 -12.03
N ALA A 151 -7.56 -2.06 -11.83
CA ALA A 151 -6.24 -1.56 -12.21
C ALA A 151 -5.11 -2.40 -11.58
N ARG A 152 -5.23 -2.72 -10.29
CA ARG A 152 -4.29 -3.60 -9.58
C ARG A 152 -4.27 -5.01 -10.14
N LYS A 153 -5.44 -5.54 -10.50
CA LYS A 153 -5.57 -6.86 -11.14
C LYS A 153 -4.79 -6.93 -12.46
N VAL A 154 -4.88 -5.88 -13.26
CA VAL A 154 -4.11 -5.75 -14.51
C VAL A 154 -2.62 -5.64 -14.21
N MET A 155 -2.21 -4.78 -13.26
CA MET A 155 -0.79 -4.59 -12.92
C MET A 155 -0.09 -5.86 -12.41
N ARG A 156 -0.82 -6.79 -11.78
CA ARG A 156 -0.26 -8.05 -11.26
C ARG A 156 -0.35 -9.21 -12.25
N PHE A 157 -0.94 -9.02 -13.42
CA PHE A 157 -0.97 -10.05 -14.46
C PHE A 157 0.46 -10.44 -14.85
N GLY A 158 0.75 -11.74 -14.96
CA GLY A 158 2.10 -12.26 -15.24
C GLY A 158 3.02 -12.39 -14.02
N LYS A 159 2.67 -11.77 -12.88
CA LYS A 159 3.50 -11.84 -11.65
C LYS A 159 3.59 -13.25 -11.05
N ASN A 160 2.69 -14.16 -11.41
CA ASN A 160 2.75 -15.57 -11.02
C ASN A 160 4.10 -16.22 -11.39
N ILE A 161 4.72 -15.84 -12.51
CA ILE A 161 6.01 -16.40 -12.95
C ILE A 161 7.14 -16.02 -11.97
N GLU A 162 7.14 -14.80 -11.44
CA GLU A 162 8.10 -14.37 -10.41
C GLU A 162 8.01 -15.27 -9.16
N HIS A 163 6.78 -15.63 -8.77
CA HIS A 163 6.54 -16.49 -7.61
C HIS A 163 6.94 -17.94 -7.87
N VAL A 164 6.75 -18.47 -9.09
CA VAL A 164 7.26 -19.80 -9.47
C VAL A 164 8.79 -19.83 -9.41
N LYS A 165 9.46 -18.83 -9.99
CA LYS A 165 10.92 -18.70 -9.91
C LYS A 165 11.39 -18.60 -8.45
N ALA A 166 10.73 -17.78 -7.64
CA ALA A 166 11.07 -17.62 -6.24
C ALA A 166 10.88 -18.92 -5.42
N ALA A 167 9.89 -19.75 -5.77
CA ALA A 167 9.72 -21.07 -5.17
C ALA A 167 10.88 -22.01 -5.52
N ALA A 168 11.33 -22.02 -6.80
CA ALA A 168 12.47 -22.81 -7.22
C ALA A 168 13.76 -22.38 -6.51
N VAL A 169 14.04 -21.07 -6.47
CA VAL A 169 15.20 -20.53 -5.74
C VAL A 169 15.17 -20.88 -4.25
N ALA A 170 13.99 -20.85 -3.62
CA ALA A 170 13.85 -21.28 -2.24
C ALA A 170 14.13 -22.79 -2.07
N ALA A 171 13.73 -23.62 -3.03
CA ALA A 171 14.03 -25.06 -3.00
C ALA A 171 15.53 -25.36 -3.12
N ASP A 172 16.25 -24.57 -3.92
CA ASP A 172 17.69 -24.71 -4.13
C ASP A 172 18.55 -24.22 -2.94
N ALA A 173 17.96 -23.44 -2.02
CA ALA A 173 18.63 -22.90 -0.84
C ALA A 173 18.87 -23.98 0.25
N LYS A 174 19.71 -24.98 -0.05
CA LYS A 174 19.99 -26.13 0.82
C LYS A 174 20.67 -25.77 2.15
N SER A 175 21.31 -24.62 2.25
CA SER A 175 21.93 -24.10 3.47
C SER A 175 20.94 -23.35 4.38
N MET A 176 19.71 -23.09 3.92
CA MET A 176 18.66 -22.48 4.73
C MET A 176 18.10 -23.50 5.73
N ASP A 177 17.69 -23.01 6.90
CA ASP A 177 16.91 -23.80 7.86
C ASP A 177 15.75 -24.53 7.14
N PRO A 178 15.59 -25.86 7.32
CA PRO A 178 14.59 -26.62 6.58
C PRO A 178 13.16 -26.12 6.76
N VAL A 179 12.79 -25.69 7.97
CA VAL A 179 11.44 -25.20 8.27
C VAL A 179 11.17 -23.91 7.50
N LEU A 180 12.11 -22.96 7.55
CA LEU A 180 12.02 -21.71 6.80
C LEU A 180 12.02 -21.94 5.28
N ARG A 181 12.79 -22.93 4.81
CA ARG A 181 12.85 -23.30 3.40
C ARG A 181 11.50 -23.82 2.90
N TYR A 182 10.91 -24.80 3.58
CA TYR A 182 9.59 -25.34 3.20
C TYR A 182 8.49 -24.29 3.30
N ALA A 183 8.52 -23.45 4.34
CA ALA A 183 7.57 -22.35 4.47
C ALA A 183 7.74 -21.31 3.34
N ALA A 184 8.98 -21.01 2.92
CA ALA A 184 9.24 -20.14 1.79
C ALA A 184 8.71 -20.74 0.48
N ILE A 185 8.93 -22.03 0.20
CA ILE A 185 8.39 -22.72 -0.98
C ILE A 185 6.86 -22.66 -0.96
N GLY A 186 6.22 -23.07 0.14
CA GLY A 186 4.77 -23.10 0.27
C GLY A 186 4.12 -21.72 0.09
N ARG A 187 4.73 -20.67 0.67
CA ARG A 187 4.30 -19.28 0.48
C ARG A 187 4.33 -18.86 -0.99
N GLN A 188 5.45 -19.12 -1.67
CA GLN A 188 5.63 -18.73 -3.06
C GLN A 188 4.71 -19.50 -4.01
N LEU A 189 4.52 -20.81 -3.79
CA LEU A 189 3.55 -21.60 -4.56
C LEU A 189 2.10 -21.16 -4.30
N GLY A 190 1.76 -20.77 -3.06
CA GLY A 190 0.47 -20.16 -2.74
C GLY A 190 0.23 -18.87 -3.52
N TYR A 191 1.21 -17.97 -3.55
CA TYR A 191 1.08 -16.72 -4.33
C TYR A 191 1.09 -16.94 -5.84
N ALA A 192 1.86 -17.91 -6.35
CA ALA A 192 1.82 -18.30 -7.74
C ALA A 192 0.43 -18.81 -8.14
N GLY A 193 -0.12 -19.77 -7.39
CA GLY A 193 -1.46 -20.30 -7.62
C GLY A 193 -2.54 -19.22 -7.53
N TYR A 194 -2.46 -18.35 -6.52
CA TYR A 194 -3.37 -17.20 -6.37
C TYR A 194 -3.39 -16.35 -7.64
N LEU A 195 -2.23 -15.91 -8.10
CA LEU A 195 -2.11 -15.01 -9.24
C LEU A 195 -2.46 -15.70 -10.56
N THR A 196 -2.21 -17.00 -10.69
CA THR A 196 -2.64 -17.78 -11.87
C THR A 196 -4.15 -17.83 -11.96
N PHE A 197 -4.86 -18.23 -10.90
CA PHE A 197 -6.33 -18.25 -10.91
C PHE A 197 -6.93 -16.86 -11.01
N ASP A 198 -6.31 -15.85 -10.39
CA ASP A 198 -6.73 -14.46 -10.52
C ASP A 198 -6.58 -13.94 -11.96
N ALA A 199 -5.51 -14.31 -12.67
CA ALA A 199 -5.30 -14.00 -14.07
C ALA A 199 -6.37 -14.64 -14.98
N LEU A 200 -6.78 -15.87 -14.70
CA LEU A 200 -7.87 -16.54 -15.44
C LEU A 200 -9.22 -15.83 -15.32
N THR A 201 -9.43 -15.05 -14.25
CA THR A 201 -10.65 -14.25 -14.06
C THR A 201 -10.56 -12.85 -14.69
N LEU A 202 -9.41 -12.47 -15.26
CA LEU A 202 -9.18 -11.15 -15.84
C LEU A 202 -10.09 -10.85 -17.05
N PRO A 203 -10.28 -11.78 -18.02
CA PRO A 203 -11.17 -11.54 -19.17
C PRO A 203 -12.60 -11.19 -18.78
N ASP A 204 -13.10 -11.79 -17.69
CA ASP A 204 -14.42 -11.47 -17.14
C ASP A 204 -14.41 -10.09 -16.46
N ALA A 205 -13.39 -9.82 -15.65
CA ALA A 205 -13.27 -8.58 -14.89
C ALA A 205 -13.16 -7.33 -15.76
N ILE A 206 -12.50 -7.42 -16.93
CA ILE A 206 -12.40 -6.32 -17.91
C ILE A 206 -13.61 -6.25 -18.85
N GLY A 207 -14.53 -7.21 -18.80
CA GLY A 207 -15.73 -7.24 -19.64
C GLY A 207 -15.54 -7.85 -21.03
N PHE A 208 -14.39 -8.46 -21.32
CA PHE A 208 -14.10 -9.08 -22.62
C PHE A 208 -14.92 -10.36 -22.85
N ARG A 209 -14.93 -11.26 -21.86
CA ARG A 209 -15.71 -12.51 -21.92
C ARG A 209 -16.22 -12.90 -20.55
N LYS A 210 -17.55 -12.90 -20.39
CA LYS A 210 -18.18 -13.41 -19.17
C LYS A 210 -18.11 -14.93 -19.14
N SER A 211 -17.76 -15.49 -17.98
CA SER A 211 -17.67 -16.93 -17.78
C SER A 211 -18.25 -17.34 -16.44
N PRO A 212 -19.13 -18.35 -16.37
CA PRO A 212 -19.61 -18.87 -15.09
C PRO A 212 -18.47 -19.48 -14.25
N SER A 213 -17.38 -19.93 -14.90
CA SER A 213 -16.19 -20.47 -14.22
C SER A 213 -15.41 -19.41 -13.42
N THR A 214 -15.67 -18.12 -13.65
CA THR A 214 -15.06 -17.01 -12.92
C THR A 214 -15.26 -17.14 -11.40
N LYS A 215 -16.42 -17.64 -10.96
CA LYS A 215 -16.70 -17.87 -9.53
C LYS A 215 -15.77 -18.95 -8.96
N THR A 216 -15.63 -20.07 -9.66
CA THR A 216 -14.76 -21.18 -9.26
C THR A 216 -13.29 -20.75 -9.22
N PHE A 217 -12.82 -20.06 -10.26
CA PHE A 217 -11.44 -19.55 -10.28
C PHE A 217 -11.19 -18.52 -9.17
N THR A 218 -12.16 -17.65 -8.89
CA THR A 218 -12.07 -16.71 -7.76
C THR A 218 -11.94 -17.47 -6.44
N GLN A 219 -12.75 -18.51 -6.20
CA GLN A 219 -12.65 -19.33 -4.99
C GLN A 219 -11.29 -20.03 -4.88
N GLN A 220 -10.78 -20.61 -5.96
CA GLN A 220 -9.44 -21.22 -5.95
C GLN A 220 -8.36 -20.18 -5.66
N ALA A 221 -8.43 -19.00 -6.28
CA ALA A 221 -7.52 -17.90 -6.01
C ALA A 221 -7.49 -17.55 -4.52
N GLN A 222 -8.66 -17.43 -3.87
CA GLN A 222 -8.73 -17.16 -2.42
C GLN A 222 -8.11 -18.29 -1.57
N ARG A 223 -8.30 -19.57 -1.94
CA ARG A 223 -7.69 -20.71 -1.23
C ARG A 223 -6.17 -20.68 -1.32
N PHE A 224 -5.63 -20.47 -2.52
CA PHE A 224 -4.19 -20.36 -2.73
C PHE A 224 -3.59 -19.14 -2.01
N TRP A 225 -4.34 -18.02 -1.96
CA TRP A 225 -3.91 -16.84 -1.21
C TRP A 225 -3.86 -17.12 0.30
N ALA A 226 -4.91 -17.74 0.86
CA ALA A 226 -4.93 -18.16 2.26
C ALA A 226 -3.79 -19.14 2.60
N MET A 227 -3.52 -20.10 1.71
CA MET A 227 -2.39 -21.03 1.86
C MET A 227 -1.05 -20.27 1.91
N GLY A 228 -0.84 -19.33 0.98
CA GLY A 228 0.38 -18.51 0.95
C GLY A 228 0.60 -17.71 2.23
N ILE A 229 -0.46 -17.07 2.74
CA ILE A 229 -0.42 -16.33 4.02
C ILE A 229 -0.16 -17.28 5.19
N THR A 230 -0.77 -18.47 5.20
CA THR A 230 -0.58 -19.45 6.30
C THR A 230 0.88 -19.89 6.42
N PHE A 231 1.55 -20.18 5.30
CA PHE A 231 2.98 -20.46 5.29
C PHE A 231 3.83 -19.26 5.70
N SER A 232 3.42 -18.04 5.33
CA SER A 232 4.06 -16.80 5.79
C SER A 232 3.99 -16.70 7.32
N ILE A 233 2.80 -16.85 7.91
CA ILE A 233 2.60 -16.83 9.37
C ILE A 233 3.47 -17.89 10.06
N ALA A 234 3.48 -19.12 9.56
CA ALA A 234 4.31 -20.20 10.11
C ALA A 234 5.81 -19.84 10.09
N ALA A 235 6.32 -19.28 8.99
CA ALA A 235 7.70 -18.82 8.88
C ALA A 235 8.02 -17.71 9.89
N GLN A 236 7.12 -16.74 10.06
CA GLN A 236 7.33 -15.63 10.98
C GLN A 236 7.29 -16.08 12.45
N LEU A 237 6.38 -16.98 12.81
CA LEU A 237 6.31 -17.59 14.15
C LEU A 237 7.58 -18.38 14.48
N TYR A 238 8.05 -19.20 13.53
CA TYR A 238 9.30 -19.95 13.68
C TYR A 238 10.52 -19.02 13.80
N THR A 239 10.53 -17.93 13.03
CA THR A 239 11.58 -16.89 13.13
C THR A 239 11.58 -16.25 14.52
N LEU A 240 10.41 -15.87 15.06
CA LEU A 240 10.31 -15.30 16.41
C LEU A 240 10.78 -16.27 17.49
N TYR A 241 10.43 -17.56 17.36
CA TYR A 241 10.91 -18.60 18.24
C TYR A 241 12.44 -18.74 18.21
N THR A 242 13.02 -18.79 17.01
CA THR A 242 14.47 -18.89 16.82
C THR A 242 15.19 -17.66 17.37
N LEU A 243 14.65 -16.46 17.14
CA LEU A 243 15.20 -15.20 17.67
C LEU A 243 15.16 -15.16 19.20
N LYS A 244 14.10 -15.71 19.82
CA LYS A 244 14.01 -15.82 21.29
C LYS A 244 15.10 -16.74 21.84
N GLN A 245 15.36 -17.87 21.19
CA GLN A 245 16.44 -18.78 21.59
C GLN A 245 17.82 -18.15 21.41
N ARG A 246 18.04 -17.41 20.32
CA ARG A 246 19.30 -16.69 20.07
C ARG A 246 19.53 -15.61 21.13
N GLU A 247 18.51 -14.83 21.48
CA GLU A 247 18.61 -13.78 22.50
C GLU A 247 19.03 -14.35 23.87
N GLN A 248 18.54 -15.53 24.24
CA GLN A 248 18.87 -16.20 25.50
C GLN A 248 20.34 -16.65 25.59
N ARG A 249 21.03 -16.77 24.45
CA ARG A 249 22.42 -17.23 24.38
C ARG A 249 23.44 -16.09 24.31
N ILE A 250 22.99 -14.84 24.26
CA ILE A 250 23.86 -13.68 24.15
C ILE A 250 24.31 -13.22 25.53
N ASP A 251 25.63 -13.16 25.73
CA ASP A 251 26.19 -12.36 26.82
C ASP A 251 26.24 -10.89 26.42
N ARG A 252 25.52 -10.04 27.16
CA ARG A 252 25.42 -8.60 26.91
C ARG A 252 26.60 -7.80 27.47
N LYS A 253 27.56 -8.49 28.10
CA LYS A 253 28.75 -7.87 28.67
C LYS A 253 29.82 -7.58 27.61
N ASP A 254 29.73 -8.21 26.44
CA ASP A 254 30.64 -7.99 25.32
C ASP A 254 30.06 -7.02 24.29
N GLY A 255 30.94 -6.22 23.65
CA GLY A 255 30.54 -5.28 22.61
C GLY A 255 29.82 -5.95 21.43
N GLU A 256 30.21 -7.18 21.09
CA GLU A 256 29.55 -8.01 20.07
C GLU A 256 28.12 -8.41 20.47
N GLY A 257 27.90 -8.72 21.75
CA GLY A 257 26.58 -9.07 22.28
C GLY A 257 25.59 -7.89 22.26
N VAL A 258 26.09 -6.65 22.40
CA VAL A 258 25.26 -5.44 22.26
C VAL A 258 24.80 -5.23 20.81
N VAL A 259 25.69 -5.44 19.84
CA VAL A 259 25.37 -5.33 18.41
C VAL A 259 24.37 -6.41 18.00
N GLU A 260 24.61 -7.66 18.40
CA GLU A 260 23.70 -8.76 18.11
C GLU A 260 22.33 -8.56 18.77
N SER A 261 22.29 -8.06 20.00
CA SER A 261 21.03 -7.69 20.66
C SER A 261 20.24 -6.62 19.88
N LYS A 262 20.92 -5.62 19.29
CA LYS A 262 20.27 -4.62 18.42
C LYS A 262 19.75 -5.28 17.14
N ARG A 263 20.52 -6.17 16.53
CA ARG A 263 20.12 -6.91 15.34
C ARG A 263 18.87 -7.76 15.58
N ILE A 264 18.84 -8.53 16.67
CA ILE A 264 17.68 -9.33 17.06
C ILE A 264 16.43 -8.47 17.25
N LYS A 265 16.55 -7.28 17.87
CA LYS A 265 15.42 -6.36 18.02
C LYS A 265 14.84 -5.92 16.67
N ILE A 266 15.70 -5.62 15.70
CA ILE A 266 15.29 -5.23 14.34
C ILE A 266 14.64 -6.40 13.60
N GLU A 267 15.23 -7.60 13.67
CA GLU A 267 14.69 -8.81 13.05
C GLU A 267 13.33 -9.20 13.66
N ARG A 268 13.19 -9.05 14.99
CA ARG A 268 11.93 -9.26 15.73
C ARG A 268 10.86 -8.27 15.28
N ALA A 269 11.17 -6.98 15.26
CA ALA A 269 10.22 -5.94 14.84
C ALA A 269 9.76 -6.16 13.40
N THR A 270 10.70 -6.51 12.51
CA THR A 270 10.39 -6.86 11.11
C THR A 270 9.46 -8.06 11.04
N SER A 271 9.71 -9.11 11.84
CA SER A 271 8.88 -10.31 11.84
C SER A 271 7.48 -10.07 12.41
N GLN A 272 7.37 -9.30 13.49
CA GLN A 272 6.08 -8.92 14.09
C GLN A 272 5.24 -8.04 13.14
N LEU A 273 5.88 -7.11 12.44
CA LEU A 273 5.20 -6.26 11.48
C LEU A 273 4.67 -7.08 10.29
N GLN A 274 5.42 -8.08 9.83
CA GLN A 274 4.96 -9.02 8.81
C GLN A 274 3.80 -9.87 9.31
N LEU A 275 3.85 -10.40 10.54
CA LEU A 275 2.73 -11.13 11.15
C LEU A 275 1.46 -10.28 11.22
N LEU A 276 1.56 -9.03 11.67
CA LEU A 276 0.44 -8.13 11.73
C LEU A 276 -0.19 -7.91 10.33
N SER A 277 0.66 -7.71 9.31
CA SER A 277 0.20 -7.61 7.93
C SER A 277 -0.46 -8.90 7.44
N ASP A 278 0.11 -10.06 7.76
CA ASP A 278 -0.40 -11.36 7.34
C ASP A 278 -1.75 -11.68 7.98
N PHE A 279 -1.93 -11.41 9.28
CA PHE A 279 -3.22 -11.57 9.95
C PHE A 279 -4.29 -10.62 9.38
N ALA A 280 -3.92 -9.37 9.13
CA ALA A 280 -4.82 -8.41 8.51
C ALA A 280 -5.21 -8.84 7.09
N ASP A 281 -4.25 -9.31 6.28
CA ASP A 281 -4.52 -9.81 4.94
C ASP A 281 -5.32 -11.12 4.94
N LEU A 282 -5.18 -11.98 5.96
CA LEU A 282 -5.89 -13.26 6.07
C LEU A 282 -7.41 -13.08 6.15
N THR A 283 -7.88 -11.95 6.71
CA THR A 283 -9.31 -11.62 6.80
C THR A 283 -10.02 -11.61 5.44
N ILE A 284 -9.29 -11.32 4.37
CA ILE A 284 -9.83 -11.16 3.02
C ILE A 284 -10.17 -12.52 2.39
N PRO A 285 -9.23 -13.47 2.23
CA PRO A 285 -9.55 -14.77 1.68
C PRO A 285 -10.43 -15.62 2.59
N THR A 286 -10.33 -15.50 3.93
CA THR A 286 -11.21 -16.26 4.83
C THR A 286 -12.68 -15.83 4.68
N SER A 287 -12.94 -14.52 4.60
CA SER A 287 -14.29 -14.02 4.33
C SER A 287 -14.73 -14.29 2.89
N GLY A 288 -13.83 -14.18 1.92
CA GLY A 288 -14.12 -14.51 0.51
C GLY A 288 -14.48 -15.99 0.28
N LEU A 289 -14.03 -16.89 1.16
CA LEU A 289 -14.36 -18.31 1.16
C LEU A 289 -15.58 -18.66 2.03
N GLY A 290 -16.11 -17.70 2.79
CA GLY A 290 -17.19 -17.93 3.75
C GLY A 290 -16.76 -18.67 5.01
N TRP A 291 -15.46 -18.69 5.33
CA TRP A 291 -14.95 -19.27 6.59
C TRP A 291 -15.17 -18.32 7.78
N THR A 292 -15.24 -17.01 7.52
CA THR A 292 -15.46 -15.96 8.53
C THR A 292 -16.53 -14.98 8.05
N ASN A 293 -17.29 -14.41 8.98
CA ASN A 293 -18.37 -13.45 8.70
C ASN A 293 -17.95 -12.00 8.98
N PHE A 294 -16.75 -11.58 8.55
CA PHE A 294 -16.33 -10.19 8.71
C PHE A 294 -17.09 -9.28 7.74
N ASP A 295 -17.56 -8.13 8.24
CA ASP A 295 -18.19 -7.12 7.41
C ASP A 295 -17.17 -6.34 6.56
N ASP A 296 -17.70 -5.60 5.57
CA ASP A 296 -16.88 -4.81 4.64
C ASP A 296 -16.08 -3.69 5.32
N GLY A 297 -16.55 -3.18 6.45
CA GLY A 297 -15.84 -2.19 7.25
C GLY A 297 -14.58 -2.77 7.86
N PHE A 298 -14.70 -3.90 8.56
CA PHE A 298 -13.54 -4.60 9.14
C PHE A 298 -12.53 -5.02 8.08
N ILE A 299 -12.98 -5.63 6.98
CA ILE A 299 -12.12 -6.02 5.86
C ILE A 299 -11.43 -4.80 5.22
N GLY A 300 -12.15 -3.68 5.11
CA GLY A 300 -11.62 -2.42 4.61
C GLY A 300 -10.49 -1.86 5.49
N LEU A 301 -10.68 -1.84 6.82
CA LEU A 301 -9.65 -1.39 7.76
C LEU A 301 -8.44 -2.33 7.79
N ALA A 302 -8.67 -3.65 7.86
CA ALA A 302 -7.59 -4.64 7.84
C ALA A 302 -6.74 -4.53 6.56
N GLY A 303 -7.38 -4.43 5.39
CA GLY A 303 -6.67 -4.23 4.14
C GLY A 303 -5.97 -2.87 4.03
N THR A 304 -6.48 -1.83 4.69
CA THR A 304 -5.81 -0.53 4.78
C THR A 304 -4.54 -0.64 5.63
N LEU A 305 -4.63 -1.29 6.79
CA LEU A 305 -3.50 -1.53 7.68
C LEU A 305 -2.39 -2.34 7.00
N SER A 306 -2.71 -3.49 6.39
CA SER A 306 -1.70 -4.30 5.69
C SER A 306 -1.08 -3.56 4.51
N SER A 307 -1.83 -2.67 3.86
CA SER A 307 -1.32 -1.84 2.77
C SER A 307 -0.36 -0.77 3.28
N ALA A 308 -0.68 -0.09 4.39
CA ALA A 308 0.19 0.90 5.01
C ALA A 308 1.53 0.27 5.44
N ILE A 309 1.48 -0.92 6.05
CA ILE A 309 2.66 -1.72 6.37
C ILE A 309 3.45 -2.05 5.10
N GLY A 310 2.76 -2.48 4.03
CA GLY A 310 3.38 -2.78 2.74
C GLY A 310 4.08 -1.59 2.09
N ILE A 311 3.47 -0.38 2.17
CA ILE A 311 4.08 0.87 1.70
C ILE A 311 5.33 1.17 2.51
N TYR A 312 5.24 1.14 3.85
CA TYR A 312 6.39 1.36 4.73
C TYR A 312 7.55 0.43 4.42
N ASN A 313 7.28 -0.88 4.28
CA ASN A 313 8.30 -1.87 3.97
C ASN A 313 8.92 -1.69 2.58
N GLN A 314 8.16 -1.22 1.60
CA GLN A 314 8.67 -0.97 0.26
C GLN A 314 9.44 0.37 0.18
N TRP A 315 8.98 1.39 0.89
CA TRP A 315 9.62 2.70 1.00
C TRP A 315 11.00 2.60 1.64
N ARG A 316 11.16 1.75 2.66
CA ARG A 316 12.47 1.51 3.28
C ARG A 316 13.52 0.88 2.36
N LYS A 317 13.11 0.27 1.24
CA LYS A 317 14.03 -0.33 0.26
C LYS A 317 14.52 0.66 -0.79
N THR A 318 13.97 1.87 -0.82
CA THR A 318 14.34 2.90 -1.79
C THR A 318 15.24 3.98 -1.21
N THR A 319 15.52 3.89 0.10
CA THR A 319 16.47 4.71 0.86
C THR A 319 17.86 4.18 0.66
#